data_AF-A0A2E6L574-F1
#
_entry.id   AF-A0A2E6L574-F1
#
_cell.length_a   1.000
_cell.length_b   1.000
_cell.length_c   1.000
_cell.angle_alpha   90.00
_cell.angle_beta   90.00
_cell.angle_gamma   90.00
#
_symmetry.space_group_name_H-M   'P 1'
#
loop_
_entity.id
_entity.type
_entity.pdbx_description
1 polymer ?
#
loop_
_entity_poly.entity_id
_entity_poly.type
_entity_poly.pdbx_seq_one_letter_code
_entity_poly.pdbx_strand_id
1 'polypeptide(L)'
;MPIYEYQSENPDDPESSCSVCAKGFELQRPIGRQALERCPLCSRPIRKLVSRVNTKIATKEYSDSEAKSAGFNVLKKNCDGGYDKV
;
A
#
# COMPACT_ATOMS: atom_id res chain seq x y z
N MET A 1 -15.98 -4.02 0.76
CA MET A 1 -15.85 -2.96 -0.26
C MET A 1 -14.50 -2.30 -0.09
N PRO A 2 -13.70 -2.10 -1.15
CA PRO A 2 -12.40 -1.44 -1.03
C PRO A 2 -12.54 0.04 -0.64
N ILE A 3 -11.53 0.53 0.06
CA ILE A 3 -11.32 1.96 0.34
C ILE A 3 -10.43 2.51 -0.78
N TYR A 4 -10.78 3.67 -1.31
CA TYR A 4 -9.95 4.42 -2.24
C TYR A 4 -9.66 5.80 -1.68
N GLU A 5 -8.41 6.24 -1.86
CA GLU A 5 -7.96 7.59 -1.50
C GLU A 5 -7.99 8.51 -2.72
N TYR A 6 -8.37 9.77 -2.52
CA TYR A 6 -8.40 10.80 -3.54
C TYR A 6 -7.80 12.10 -3.01
N GLN A 7 -7.19 12.88 -3.90
CA GLN A 7 -6.66 14.22 -3.59
C GLN A 7 -6.84 15.14 -4.79
N SER A 8 -6.93 16.44 -4.54
CA SER A 8 -6.89 17.48 -5.58
C SER A 8 -5.68 17.30 -6.49
N GLU A 9 -5.84 17.64 -7.77
CA GLU A 9 -4.71 17.71 -8.70
C GLU A 9 -3.73 18.84 -8.31
N ASN A 10 -4.26 19.95 -7.79
CA ASN A 10 -3.51 21.10 -7.28
C ASN A 10 -3.87 21.32 -5.81
N PRO A 11 -3.20 20.64 -4.86
CA PRO A 11 -3.48 20.81 -3.42
C PRO A 11 -2.94 22.12 -2.85
N ASP A 12 -1.97 22.75 -3.50
CA ASP A 12 -1.30 23.97 -3.04
C ASP A 12 -2.08 25.25 -3.35
N ASP A 13 -3.04 25.19 -4.26
CA ASP A 13 -3.85 26.34 -4.68
C ASP A 13 -5.25 26.31 -4.02
N PRO A 14 -5.59 27.29 -3.14
CA PRO A 14 -6.89 27.40 -2.50
C PRO A 14 -8.05 27.66 -3.48
N GLU A 15 -7.76 28.26 -4.64
CA GLU A 15 -8.76 28.55 -5.68
C GLU A 15 -9.10 27.31 -6.52
N SER A 16 -8.26 26.27 -6.49
CA SER A 16 -8.49 25.00 -7.20
C SER A 16 -8.64 23.77 -6.30
N SER A 17 -8.53 23.92 -4.97
CA SER A 17 -8.86 22.87 -3.98
C SER A 17 -9.70 23.36 -2.79
N CYS A 18 -10.60 22.51 -2.27
CA CYS A 18 -11.24 22.74 -0.97
C CYS A 18 -10.41 22.13 0.16
N SER A 19 -10.67 22.54 1.40
CA SER A 19 -9.96 22.07 2.61
C SER A 19 -9.96 20.54 2.79
N VAL A 20 -10.97 19.84 2.27
CA VAL A 20 -11.08 18.38 2.31
C VAL A 20 -10.26 17.73 1.19
N CYS A 21 -10.44 18.15 -0.07
CA CYS A 21 -9.72 17.53 -1.18
C CYS A 21 -8.24 17.91 -1.25
N ALA A 22 -7.83 19.05 -0.66
CA ALA A 22 -6.43 19.46 -0.55
C ALA A 22 -5.65 18.49 0.38
N LYS A 23 -6.25 18.14 1.53
CA LYS A 23 -5.69 17.17 2.48
C LYS A 23 -5.77 15.72 1.97
N GLY A 24 -6.72 15.46 1.10
CA GLY A 24 -7.07 14.12 0.64
C GLY A 24 -8.14 13.49 1.52
N PHE A 25 -8.95 12.62 0.92
CA PHE A 25 -10.04 11.93 1.61
C PHE A 25 -10.19 10.50 1.13
N GLU A 26 -10.77 9.67 1.99
CA GLU A 26 -11.05 8.27 1.75
C GLU A 26 -12.51 8.05 1.40
N LEU A 27 -12.78 7.13 0.48
CA LEU A 27 -14.13 6.76 0.10
C LEU A 27 -14.23 5.26 -0.17
N GLN A 28 -15.16 4.59 0.51
CA GLN A 28 -15.52 3.21 0.23
C GLN A 28 -16.38 3.15 -1.03
N ARG A 29 -15.93 2.40 -2.05
CA ARG A 29 -16.70 2.22 -3.30
C ARG A 29 -16.66 0.77 -3.78
N PRO A 30 -17.68 0.31 -4.53
CA PRO A 30 -17.63 -0.99 -5.20
C PRO A 30 -16.52 -1.04 -6.25
N ILE A 31 -15.91 -2.22 -6.43
CA ILE A 31 -14.81 -2.45 -7.40
C ILE A 31 -15.23 -2.13 -8.84
N GLY A 32 -16.47 -2.44 -9.23
CA GLY A 32 -16.95 -2.23 -10.60
C GLY A 32 -17.25 -0.77 -10.96
N ARG A 33 -17.09 0.18 -10.02
CA ARG A 33 -17.45 1.58 -10.26
C ARG A 33 -16.22 2.39 -10.64
N GLN A 34 -16.28 3.08 -11.78
CA GLN A 34 -15.21 3.94 -12.29
C GLN A 34 -14.74 4.97 -11.26
N ALA A 35 -13.45 5.30 -11.28
CA ALA A 35 -12.83 6.24 -10.36
C ALA A 35 -13.52 7.62 -10.39
N LEU A 36 -13.46 8.33 -9.26
CA LEU A 36 -14.02 9.67 -9.17
C LEU A 36 -13.03 10.67 -9.78
N GLU A 37 -13.49 11.50 -10.72
CA GLU A 37 -12.68 12.57 -11.35
C GLU A 37 -12.96 13.94 -10.74
N ARG A 38 -14.08 14.10 -10.02
CA ARG A 38 -14.50 15.36 -9.41
C ARG A 38 -14.81 15.20 -7.93
N CYS A 39 -14.40 16.18 -7.13
CA CYS A 39 -14.70 16.21 -5.71
C CYS A 39 -16.22 16.36 -5.48
N PRO A 40 -16.84 15.55 -4.62
CA PRO A 40 -18.27 15.64 -4.35
C PRO A 40 -18.68 16.92 -3.59
N LEU A 41 -17.73 17.64 -2.99
CA LEU A 41 -18.00 18.85 -2.20
C LEU A 41 -17.83 20.14 -3.03
N CYS A 42 -16.73 20.26 -3.76
CA CYS A 42 -16.39 21.47 -4.51
C CYS A 42 -16.43 21.29 -6.04
N SER A 43 -16.73 20.08 -6.54
CA SER A 43 -16.75 19.74 -7.98
C SER A 43 -15.45 19.95 -8.75
N ARG A 44 -14.35 20.30 -8.05
CA ARG A 44 -13.02 20.49 -8.62
C ARG A 44 -12.36 19.16 -8.99
N PRO A 45 -11.40 19.15 -9.93
CA PRO A 45 -10.78 17.91 -10.39
C PRO A 45 -9.95 17.25 -9.27
N ILE A 46 -10.06 15.92 -9.18
CA ILE A 46 -9.33 15.09 -8.22
C ILE A 46 -8.72 13.89 -8.94
N ARG A 47 -7.64 13.38 -8.37
CA ARG A 47 -6.98 12.14 -8.79
C ARG A 47 -7.06 11.09 -7.71
N LYS A 48 -7.13 9.82 -8.13
CA LYS A 48 -7.02 8.67 -7.23
C LYS A 48 -5.57 8.51 -6.77
N LEU A 49 -5.37 8.46 -5.47
CA LEU A 49 -4.08 8.16 -4.86
C LEU A 49 -3.87 6.65 -4.78
N VAL A 50 -2.64 6.22 -4.97
CA VAL A 50 -2.22 4.85 -4.65
C VAL A 50 -1.90 4.82 -3.15
N SER A 51 -2.72 4.10 -2.39
CA SER A 51 -2.54 3.92 -0.96
C SER A 51 -1.14 3.41 -0.64
N ARG A 52 -0.48 4.05 0.32
CA ARG A 52 0.83 3.58 0.79
C ARG A 52 0.62 2.32 1.61
N VAL A 53 1.32 1.26 1.22
CA VAL A 53 1.42 0.06 2.06
C VAL A 53 2.50 0.30 3.11
N ASN A 54 2.17 0.12 4.38
CA ASN A 54 3.16 0.05 5.44
C ASN A 54 3.79 -1.35 5.44
N THR A 55 4.65 -1.60 4.47
CA THR A 55 5.48 -2.81 4.47
C THR A 55 6.62 -2.59 5.46
N LYS A 56 6.61 -3.35 6.56
CA LYS A 56 7.78 -3.44 7.43
C LYS A 56 8.93 -3.98 6.59
N ILE A 57 9.92 -3.15 6.34
CA ILE A 57 11.21 -3.61 5.82
C ILE A 57 11.77 -4.54 6.89
N ALA A 58 12.18 -5.76 6.50
CA ALA A 58 12.83 -6.69 7.42
C ALA A 58 14.10 -6.00 7.94
N THR A 59 14.04 -5.45 9.15
CA THR A 59 15.12 -4.70 9.78
C THR A 59 16.22 -5.60 10.32
N LYS A 60 15.95 -6.91 10.41
CA LYS A 60 16.88 -7.91 10.91
C LYS A 60 17.30 -8.83 9.77
N GLU A 61 18.60 -9.02 9.64
CA GLU A 61 19.18 -10.01 8.73
C GLU A 61 18.72 -11.42 9.16
N TYR A 62 18.37 -12.23 8.17
CA TYR A 62 17.96 -13.61 8.41
C TYR A 62 19.12 -14.42 9.01
N SER A 63 18.83 -15.16 10.09
CA SER A 63 19.80 -16.05 10.74
C SER A 63 19.22 -17.46 10.88
N ASP A 64 19.96 -18.45 10.38
CA ASP A 64 19.60 -19.87 10.45
C ASP A 64 19.47 -20.36 11.90
N SER A 65 20.30 -19.84 12.81
CA SER A 65 20.30 -20.26 14.22
C SER A 65 19.04 -19.83 14.94
N GLU A 66 18.52 -18.64 14.64
CA GLU A 66 17.27 -18.13 15.20
C GLU A 66 16.06 -18.86 14.63
N ALA A 67 16.08 -19.17 13.33
CA ALA A 67 15.04 -19.96 12.69
C ALA A 67 14.93 -21.35 13.34
N LYS A 68 16.05 -22.02 13.59
CA LYS A 68 16.07 -23.32 14.32
C LYS A 68 15.57 -23.19 15.75
N SER A 69 15.99 -22.14 16.46
CA SER A 69 15.58 -21.89 17.85
C SER A 69 14.10 -21.60 17.97
N ALA A 70 13.51 -20.97 16.95
CA ALA A 70 12.07 -20.74 16.83
C ALA A 70 11.29 -21.98 16.34
N GLY A 71 11.96 -23.11 16.11
CA GLY A 71 11.34 -24.38 15.72
C GLY A 71 11.12 -24.55 14.22
N PHE A 72 11.67 -23.67 13.38
CA PHE A 72 11.58 -23.82 11.93
C PHE A 72 12.59 -24.85 11.39
N ASN A 73 12.18 -25.62 10.39
CA ASN A 73 13.08 -26.49 9.64
C ASN A 73 13.82 -25.66 8.58
N VAL A 74 15.13 -25.49 8.75
CA VAL A 74 15.99 -24.80 7.78
C VAL A 74 16.51 -25.82 6.78
N LEU A 75 16.26 -25.58 5.49
CA LEU A 75 16.67 -26.44 4.39
C LEU A 75 17.60 -25.67 3.45
N LYS A 76 18.73 -26.27 3.08
CA LYS A 76 19.67 -25.72 2.11
C LYS A 76 19.58 -26.48 0.80
N LYS A 77 19.47 -25.73 -0.29
CA LYS A 77 19.34 -26.29 -1.64
C LYS A 77 20.70 -26.80 -2.13
N ASN A 78 20.73 -28.04 -2.63
CA ASN A 78 21.90 -28.68 -3.22
C ASN A 78 22.00 -28.39 -4.72
N CYS A 79 23.20 -28.57 -5.26
CA CYS A 79 23.49 -28.46 -6.69
C CYS A 79 22.69 -29.45 -7.54
N ASP A 80 22.35 -30.61 -6.98
CA ASP A 80 21.57 -31.67 -7.66
C ASP A 80 20.05 -31.44 -7.60
N GLY A 81 19.61 -30.28 -7.09
CA GLY A 81 18.19 -29.93 -6.98
C GLY A 81 17.48 -30.47 -5.73
N GLY A 82 18.17 -31.25 -4.90
CA GLY A 82 17.70 -31.68 -3.58
C GLY A 82 17.77 -30.60 -2.51
N TYR A 83 17.23 -30.89 -1.32
CA TYR A 83 17.31 -30.04 -0.14
C TYR A 83 17.80 -30.84 1.06
N ASP A 84 18.88 -30.40 1.67
CA ASP A 84 19.39 -30.97 2.93
C ASP A 84 18.95 -30.14 4.11
N LYS A 85 18.67 -30.81 5.23
CA LYS A 85 18.37 -30.15 6.49
C LYS A 85 19.66 -29.65 7.12
N VAL A 86 19.72 -28.35 7.41
CA VAL A 86 20.89 -27.70 8.04
C VAL A 86 20.68 -27.61 9.54
#